data_AF-J9GPX7-F1
#
_entry.id   AF-J9GPX7-F1
#
_cell.length_a   1.000
_cell.length_b   1.000
_cell.length_c   1.000
_cell.angle_alpha   90.00
_cell.angle_beta   90.00
_cell.angle_gamma   90.00
#
_symmetry.space_group_name_H-M   'P 1'
#
loop_
_entity.id
_entity.type
_entity.pdbx_description
1 polymer ?
#
loop_
_entity_poly.entity_id
_entity_poly.type
_entity_poly.pdbx_seq_one_letter_code
_entity_poly.pdbx_strand_id
1 'polypeptide(L)'
;MRKNTIKVWALSAMSLATATTFTACSDDDDTTPAPRPEYNWSEDGGLKACDNLIFEGNQIGNGDNEFVFKGKQTLKKGTYLLKGWVYIADGAELTIEPGTIIKGDKQTMASLIVERGGKLIAQGTPSEPIVFTSEEAKDNRRLGDWGGLIICGKAPHNASEAQIEGGQRTKHGGNNAHDNSGVLSYVRVEFAGYPFATDQEINGITLGSVGDGTKIDHVQVSYSNDDSFEWFGGTVNCKHLIAYKGWDDDFDTDNGFSGSVQYGLIVRDSKLADKSQSNGFESDNDASGSTASPYTSATFSNITMVGPKAVD
;
A
#
# COMPACT_ATOMS: atom_id res chain seq x y z
N MET A 1 43.60 48.28 -32.10
CA MET A 1 44.05 49.45 -31.31
C MET A 1 43.47 49.28 -29.91
N ARG A 2 44.17 49.27 -28.77
CA ARG A 2 45.56 49.57 -28.40
C ARG A 2 46.03 48.51 -27.40
N LYS A 3 47.33 48.21 -27.48
CA LYS A 3 48.10 47.43 -26.50
C LYS A 3 48.20 48.22 -25.20
N ASN A 4 48.34 47.54 -24.07
CA ASN A 4 49.17 48.05 -22.98
C ASN A 4 50.07 46.95 -22.44
N THR A 5 51.36 47.16 -22.69
CA THR A 5 52.53 46.43 -22.24
C THR A 5 53.05 47.05 -20.94
N ILE A 6 53.44 46.24 -19.96
CA ILE A 6 54.53 46.59 -19.03
C ILE A 6 55.47 45.39 -18.90
N LYS A 7 56.76 45.70 -18.92
CA LYS A 7 57.94 44.85 -19.07
C LYS A 7 58.68 44.71 -17.73
N VAL A 8 59.20 43.50 -17.47
CA VAL A 8 60.55 43.16 -16.92
C VAL A 8 60.75 43.52 -15.42
N TRP A 9 61.26 42.66 -14.54
CA TRP A 9 62.67 42.23 -14.40
C TRP A 9 62.82 40.85 -13.75
N ALA A 10 63.75 40.07 -14.31
CA ALA A 10 64.35 38.89 -13.69
C ALA A 10 65.56 39.33 -12.85
N LEU A 11 65.73 38.74 -11.66
CA LEU A 11 67.00 38.72 -10.94
C LEU A 11 67.21 37.32 -10.36
N SER A 12 68.40 36.77 -10.60
CA SER A 12 68.82 35.41 -10.27
C SER A 12 69.48 35.28 -8.89
N ALA A 13 69.43 34.05 -8.39
CA ALA A 13 70.38 33.35 -7.50
C ALA A 13 70.29 33.56 -5.98
N MET A 14 69.91 32.50 -5.26
CA MET A 14 70.87 31.69 -4.49
C MET A 14 70.22 30.40 -3.97
N SER A 15 70.93 29.31 -4.18
CA SER A 15 70.68 27.96 -3.70
C SER A 15 70.75 27.85 -2.18
N LEU A 16 69.74 27.23 -1.56
CA LEU A 16 69.88 26.59 -0.25
C LEU A 16 69.12 25.26 -0.28
N ALA A 17 69.87 24.17 -0.09
CA ALA A 17 69.34 22.83 0.06
C ALA A 17 68.73 22.69 1.46
N THR A 18 67.47 22.27 1.54
CA THR A 18 66.85 21.81 2.79
C THR A 18 66.00 20.58 2.55
N ALA A 19 66.23 19.62 3.43
CA ALA A 19 65.79 18.24 3.43
C ALA A 19 64.32 17.99 3.08
N THR A 20 64.10 16.96 2.28
CA THR A 20 62.83 16.25 2.10
C THR A 20 62.38 15.63 3.43
N THR A 21 61.35 16.21 4.04
CA THR A 21 60.52 15.50 5.02
C THR A 21 59.30 14.96 4.28
N PHE A 22 59.28 13.65 4.03
CA PHE A 22 58.06 12.93 3.72
C PHE A 22 57.17 12.96 4.96
N THR A 23 56.20 13.86 4.99
CA THR A 23 55.10 13.77 5.95
C THR A 23 54.17 12.68 5.44
N ALA A 24 54.31 11.48 6.00
CA ALA A 24 53.29 10.46 5.93
C ALA A 24 52.12 10.93 6.80
N CYS A 25 51.12 11.53 6.18
CA CYS A 25 49.79 11.65 6.77
C CYS A 25 49.08 10.33 6.45
N SER A 26 49.05 9.42 7.43
CA SER A 26 48.04 8.36 7.45
C SER A 26 46.73 9.02 7.87
N ASP A 27 45.93 9.42 6.90
CA ASP A 27 44.49 9.53 7.10
C ASP A 27 43.89 8.37 6.31
N ASP A 28 43.88 7.21 6.97
CA ASP A 28 43.01 6.10 6.61
C ASP A 28 41.58 6.60 6.84
N ASP A 29 41.00 7.27 5.84
CA ASP A 29 39.55 7.39 5.70
C ASP A 29 39.02 6.01 5.33
N ASP A 30 39.04 5.11 6.30
CA ASP A 30 38.39 3.81 6.25
C ASP A 30 36.89 4.05 6.46
N THR A 31 36.25 4.70 5.48
CA THR A 31 34.80 4.64 5.34
C THR A 31 34.46 3.25 4.82
N THR A 32 34.60 2.24 5.68
CA THR A 32 33.91 0.98 5.48
C THR A 32 32.43 1.34 5.31
N PRO A 33 31.82 1.10 4.13
CA PRO A 33 30.40 1.28 3.98
C PRO A 33 29.73 0.47 5.08
N ALA A 34 28.73 1.04 5.77
CA ALA A 34 27.93 0.28 6.72
C ALA A 34 27.55 -1.06 6.05
N PRO A 35 27.73 -2.21 6.75
CA PRO A 35 27.46 -3.50 6.15
C PRO A 35 26.05 -3.48 5.57
N ARG A 36 25.93 -3.83 4.28
CA ARG A 36 24.62 -3.97 3.65
C ARG A 36 23.79 -4.93 4.50
N PRO A 37 22.47 -4.69 4.66
CA PRO A 37 21.64 -5.61 5.41
C PRO A 37 21.84 -7.02 4.83
N GLU A 38 22.11 -7.99 5.70
CA GLU A 38 22.18 -9.38 5.28
C GLU A 38 20.77 -9.83 4.91
N TYR A 39 20.58 -10.17 3.64
CA TYR A 39 19.28 -10.60 3.12
C TYR A 39 19.17 -12.13 3.23
N ASN A 40 18.22 -12.62 4.03
CA ASN A 40 17.95 -14.04 4.11
C ASN A 40 16.90 -14.41 3.07
N TRP A 41 17.38 -14.93 1.94
CA TRP A 41 16.52 -15.37 0.83
C TRP A 41 15.98 -16.78 1.04
N SER A 42 14.75 -16.99 0.60
CA SER A 42 14.05 -18.27 0.60
C SER A 42 13.04 -18.30 -0.55
N GLU A 43 12.22 -19.35 -0.60
CA GLU A 43 11.09 -19.44 -1.52
C GLU A 43 9.80 -19.68 -0.74
N ASP A 44 8.69 -19.22 -1.30
CA ASP A 44 7.36 -19.40 -0.73
C ASP A 44 6.35 -19.52 -1.88
N GLY A 45 5.73 -20.69 -2.05
CA GLY A 45 4.81 -20.93 -3.17
C GLY A 45 5.46 -20.78 -4.56
N GLY A 46 6.77 -21.04 -4.68
CA GLY A 46 7.53 -20.86 -5.92
C GLY A 46 7.94 -19.41 -6.21
N LEU A 47 7.63 -18.46 -5.33
CA LEU A 47 8.06 -17.06 -5.42
C LEU A 47 9.32 -16.82 -4.59
N LYS A 48 10.14 -15.84 -5.01
CA LYS A 48 11.26 -15.37 -4.19
C LYS A 48 10.74 -14.73 -2.92
N ALA A 49 11.34 -15.11 -1.80
CA ALA A 49 10.98 -14.62 -0.49
C ALA A 49 12.20 -14.09 0.27
N CYS A 50 12.01 -13.05 1.09
CA CYS A 50 13.07 -12.52 1.94
C CYS A 50 12.50 -11.98 3.26
N ASP A 51 13.33 -12.00 4.31
CA ASP A 51 13.04 -11.40 5.61
C ASP A 51 13.27 -9.88 5.66
N ASN A 52 13.80 -9.30 4.59
CA ASN A 52 13.96 -7.87 4.42
C ASN A 52 12.98 -7.36 3.35
N LEU A 53 12.30 -6.25 3.64
CA LEU A 53 11.29 -5.65 2.77
C LEU A 53 11.87 -4.57 1.84
N ILE A 54 12.92 -3.87 2.30
CA ILE A 54 13.43 -2.66 1.64
C ILE A 54 14.70 -2.93 0.83
N PHE A 55 14.62 -2.66 -0.46
CA PHE A 55 15.70 -2.81 -1.42
C PHE A 55 16.05 -1.46 -2.06
N GLU A 56 17.22 -1.39 -2.70
CA GLU A 56 17.66 -0.26 -3.54
C GLU A 56 17.35 1.14 -2.95
N GLY A 57 17.61 1.33 -1.65
CA GLY A 57 17.30 2.56 -0.93
C GLY A 57 15.92 2.51 -0.28
N ASN A 58 14.89 2.99 -0.97
CA ASN A 58 13.53 3.13 -0.44
C ASN A 58 12.47 2.32 -1.24
N GLN A 59 12.91 1.31 -1.99
CA GLN A 59 12.00 0.42 -2.71
C GLN A 59 11.44 -0.64 -1.76
N ILE A 60 10.11 -0.78 -1.73
CA ILE A 60 9.40 -1.91 -1.11
C ILE A 60 9.27 -3.00 -2.18
N GLY A 61 9.74 -4.20 -1.86
CA GLY A 61 9.82 -5.30 -2.81
C GLY A 61 11.14 -5.33 -3.58
N ASN A 62 11.50 -6.50 -4.12
CA ASN A 62 12.78 -6.72 -4.77
C ASN A 62 12.82 -6.27 -6.24
N GLY A 63 11.72 -5.71 -6.76
CA GLY A 63 11.59 -5.25 -8.15
C GLY A 63 11.07 -6.30 -9.13
N ASP A 64 10.91 -7.55 -8.70
CA ASP A 64 10.17 -8.56 -9.46
C ASP A 64 8.66 -8.22 -9.44
N ASN A 65 7.89 -8.82 -10.36
CA ASN A 65 6.42 -8.64 -10.38
C ASN A 65 5.75 -9.17 -9.11
N GLU A 66 6.36 -10.14 -8.43
CA GLU A 66 5.85 -10.75 -7.22
C GLU A 66 6.99 -11.01 -6.23
N PHE A 67 6.78 -10.66 -4.96
CA PHE A 67 7.76 -10.81 -3.89
C PHE A 67 7.10 -11.13 -2.55
N VAL A 68 7.68 -12.07 -1.82
CA VAL A 68 7.15 -12.50 -0.51
C VAL A 68 8.04 -12.00 0.63
N PHE A 69 7.48 -11.16 1.48
CA PHE A 69 8.09 -10.70 2.71
C PHE A 69 7.76 -11.65 3.87
N LYS A 70 8.80 -12.18 4.52
CA LYS A 70 8.70 -13.15 5.63
C LYS A 70 9.23 -12.63 6.97
N GLY A 71 9.65 -11.36 7.00
CA GLY A 71 10.32 -10.77 8.15
C GLY A 71 9.42 -9.93 9.05
N LYS A 72 10.06 -9.20 9.96
CA LYS A 72 9.41 -8.16 10.76
C LYS A 72 10.19 -6.87 10.60
N GLN A 73 9.56 -5.84 10.03
CA GLN A 73 10.27 -4.62 9.69
C GLN A 73 9.41 -3.37 9.94
N THR A 74 10.06 -2.34 10.46
CA THR A 74 9.47 -1.00 10.60
C THR A 74 10.01 -0.08 9.52
N LEU A 75 9.13 0.49 8.71
CA LEU A 75 9.46 1.59 7.82
C LEU A 75 9.51 2.88 8.62
N LYS A 76 10.67 3.54 8.59
CA LYS A 76 10.83 4.87 9.18
C LYS A 76 10.03 5.89 8.41
N LYS A 77 9.61 6.97 9.05
CA LYS A 77 8.94 8.07 8.36
C LYS A 77 9.73 8.49 7.12
N GLY A 78 9.12 8.38 5.95
CA GLY A 78 9.79 8.64 4.68
C GLY A 78 8.86 8.51 3.49
N THR A 79 9.45 8.52 2.29
CA THR A 79 8.75 8.19 1.05
C THR A 79 9.35 6.92 0.47
N TYR A 80 8.50 5.96 0.12
CA TYR A 80 8.88 4.66 -0.42
C TYR A 80 8.21 4.40 -1.76
N LEU A 81 8.85 3.60 -2.61
CA LEU A 81 8.29 3.12 -3.87
C LEU A 81 7.95 1.64 -3.75
N LEU A 82 6.67 1.29 -3.85
CA LEU A 82 6.19 -0.09 -3.89
C LEU A 82 6.22 -0.60 -5.32
N LYS A 83 6.91 -1.71 -5.57
CA LYS A 83 6.97 -2.36 -6.89
C LYS A 83 6.52 -3.80 -6.82
N GLY A 84 5.69 -4.19 -7.79
CA GLY A 84 5.10 -5.51 -7.89
C GLY A 84 4.08 -5.80 -6.79
N TRP A 85 3.63 -7.04 -6.76
CA TRP A 85 2.79 -7.59 -5.71
C TRP A 85 3.68 -8.01 -4.55
N VAL A 86 3.56 -7.30 -3.44
CA VAL A 86 4.33 -7.55 -2.23
C VAL A 86 3.45 -8.21 -1.19
N TYR A 87 3.72 -9.48 -0.93
CA TYR A 87 2.98 -10.32 0.01
C TYR A 87 3.62 -10.24 1.40
N ILE A 88 2.88 -9.82 2.41
CA ILE A 88 3.23 -9.94 3.83
C ILE A 88 2.71 -11.32 4.27
N ALA A 89 3.60 -12.31 4.30
CA ALA A 89 3.27 -13.71 4.51
C ALA A 89 2.88 -14.04 5.97
N ASP A 90 2.41 -15.28 6.19
CA ASP A 90 2.11 -15.80 7.53
C ASP A 90 3.31 -15.63 8.49
N GLY A 91 3.06 -15.01 9.65
CA GLY A 91 4.08 -14.71 10.66
C GLY A 91 4.92 -13.45 10.39
N ALA A 92 4.83 -12.86 9.19
CA ALA A 92 5.48 -11.61 8.85
C ALA A 92 4.71 -10.39 9.40
N GLU A 93 5.43 -9.31 9.66
CA GLU A 93 4.84 -8.08 10.20
C GLU A 93 5.50 -6.83 9.60
N LEU A 94 4.69 -6.00 8.95
CA LEU A 94 5.11 -4.69 8.47
C LEU A 94 4.53 -3.60 9.37
N THR A 95 5.39 -2.79 9.98
CA THR A 95 5.00 -1.57 10.68
C THR A 95 5.40 -0.35 9.87
N ILE A 96 4.52 0.64 9.74
CA ILE A 96 4.78 1.89 9.01
C ILE A 96 4.63 3.06 9.99
N GLU A 97 5.69 3.86 10.15
CA GLU A 97 5.65 5.04 11.01
C GLU A 97 4.71 6.13 10.46
N PRO A 98 4.06 6.94 11.33
CA PRO A 98 3.22 8.06 10.94
C PRO A 98 3.87 9.02 9.94
N GLY A 99 3.08 9.60 9.04
CA GLY A 99 3.54 10.55 8.03
C GLY A 99 4.35 9.93 6.89
N THR A 100 4.38 8.61 6.78
CA THR A 100 5.02 7.90 5.66
C THR A 100 4.15 7.99 4.41
N ILE A 101 4.80 8.13 3.25
CA ILE A 101 4.18 8.08 1.93
C ILE A 101 4.68 6.82 1.20
N ILE A 102 3.77 5.97 0.75
CA ILE A 102 4.07 4.82 -0.10
C ILE A 102 3.49 5.11 -1.48
N LYS A 103 4.34 5.03 -2.50
CA LYS A 103 3.99 5.26 -3.89
C LYS A 103 3.89 3.93 -4.63
N GLY A 104 2.72 3.57 -5.13
CA GLY A 104 2.52 2.38 -5.96
C GLY A 104 3.00 2.60 -7.39
N ASP A 105 3.88 1.71 -7.85
CA ASP A 105 4.39 1.67 -9.23
C ASP A 105 3.33 1.18 -10.21
N LYS A 106 3.11 1.94 -11.27
CA LYS A 106 2.07 1.66 -12.26
C LYS A 106 2.41 0.51 -13.18
N GLN A 107 3.67 0.45 -13.62
CA GLN A 107 4.12 -0.50 -14.62
C GLN A 107 4.10 -1.94 -14.07
N THR A 108 4.32 -2.09 -12.78
CA THR A 108 4.27 -3.37 -12.06
C THR A 108 2.93 -3.65 -11.38
N MET A 109 1.92 -2.79 -11.57
CA MET A 109 0.58 -2.95 -10.99
C MET A 109 0.65 -3.15 -9.48
N ALA A 110 1.49 -2.32 -8.85
CA ALA A 110 1.97 -2.53 -7.50
C ALA A 110 0.83 -2.71 -6.49
N SER A 111 0.93 -3.70 -5.62
CA SER A 111 -0.09 -4.03 -4.61
C SER A 111 0.58 -4.45 -3.31
N LEU A 112 0.04 -4.01 -2.18
CA LEU A 112 0.49 -4.47 -0.86
C LEU A 112 -0.55 -5.43 -0.30
N ILE A 113 -0.15 -6.69 -0.11
CA ILE A 113 -1.06 -7.79 0.13
C ILE A 113 -0.71 -8.43 1.47
N VAL A 114 -1.62 -8.37 2.44
CA VAL A 114 -1.47 -9.07 3.71
C VAL A 114 -2.10 -10.44 3.56
N GLU A 115 -1.28 -11.51 3.58
CA GLU A 115 -1.78 -12.88 3.53
C GLU A 115 -2.27 -13.33 4.92
N ARG A 116 -3.03 -14.43 4.97
CA ARG A 116 -3.53 -14.99 6.23
C ARG A 116 -2.41 -15.19 7.25
N GLY A 117 -2.52 -14.52 8.39
CA GLY A 117 -1.55 -14.57 9.49
C GLY A 117 -0.37 -13.60 9.37
N GLY A 118 -0.24 -12.90 8.24
CA GLY A 118 0.58 -11.70 8.12
C GLY A 118 -0.07 -10.51 8.81
N LYS A 119 0.73 -9.47 9.08
CA LYS A 119 0.25 -8.26 9.78
C LYS A 119 0.74 -6.97 9.14
N LEU A 120 -0.17 -6.02 9.01
CA LEU A 120 0.12 -4.63 8.66
C LEU A 120 -0.25 -3.70 9.80
N ILE A 121 0.74 -2.98 10.34
CA ILE A 121 0.57 -1.97 11.38
C ILE A 121 0.82 -0.59 10.77
N ALA A 122 -0.23 0.01 10.21
CA ALA A 122 -0.24 1.35 9.65
C ALA A 122 -1.09 2.27 10.53
N GLN A 123 -0.46 2.83 11.58
CA GLN A 123 -1.13 3.68 12.56
C GLN A 123 -0.57 5.10 12.47
N GLY A 124 -1.12 5.90 11.55
CA GLY A 124 -0.85 7.32 11.44
C GLY A 124 -1.49 8.14 12.57
N THR A 125 -1.45 9.46 12.42
CA THR A 125 -2.11 10.40 13.35
C THR A 125 -2.91 11.44 12.56
N PRO A 126 -3.84 12.20 13.19
CA PRO A 126 -4.53 13.29 12.50
C PRO A 126 -3.59 14.29 11.80
N SER A 127 -2.43 14.58 12.40
CA SER A 127 -1.43 15.50 11.87
C SER A 127 -0.44 14.85 10.90
N GLU A 128 -0.28 13.53 10.97
CA GLU A 128 0.69 12.76 10.19
C GLU A 128 0.05 11.46 9.69
N PRO A 129 -0.93 11.55 8.77
CA PRO A 129 -1.54 10.36 8.18
C PRO A 129 -0.51 9.60 7.35
N ILE A 130 -0.69 8.28 7.25
CA ILE A 130 0.05 7.45 6.29
C ILE A 130 -0.69 7.52 4.96
N VAL A 131 0.04 7.73 3.86
CA VAL A 131 -0.57 7.89 2.53
C VAL A 131 -0.01 6.84 1.57
N PHE A 132 -0.90 6.00 1.03
CA PHE A 132 -0.65 5.14 -0.12
C PHE A 132 -1.22 5.85 -1.36
N THR A 133 -0.42 6.03 -2.40
CA THR A 133 -0.80 6.82 -3.59
C THR A 133 -0.09 6.31 -4.84
N SER A 134 -0.58 6.69 -6.02
CA SER A 134 0.16 6.57 -7.29
C SER A 134 1.56 7.21 -7.25
N GLU A 135 2.53 6.55 -7.88
CA GLU A 135 3.88 7.08 -8.12
C GLU A 135 3.91 8.25 -9.12
N GLU A 136 2.90 8.31 -10.00
CA GLU A 136 2.85 9.23 -11.12
C GLU A 136 2.94 10.68 -10.65
N ALA A 137 3.50 11.52 -11.53
CA ALA A 137 3.53 12.95 -11.31
C ALA A 137 2.11 13.47 -11.06
N LYS A 138 1.96 14.45 -10.17
CA LYS A 138 0.66 14.93 -9.67
C LYS A 138 -0.40 15.15 -10.76
N ASP A 139 -0.03 15.72 -11.90
CA ASP A 139 -0.95 16.05 -12.99
C ASP A 139 -1.25 14.85 -13.93
N ASN A 140 -0.48 13.78 -13.80
CA ASN A 140 -0.60 12.53 -14.58
C ASN A 140 -1.29 11.40 -13.83
N ARG A 141 -1.57 11.57 -12.53
CA ARG A 141 -2.26 10.56 -11.74
C ARG A 141 -3.64 10.25 -12.32
N ARG A 142 -3.97 8.96 -12.41
CA ARG A 142 -5.26 8.44 -12.85
C ARG A 142 -5.76 7.42 -11.84
N LEU A 143 -7.07 7.20 -11.85
CA LEU A 143 -7.68 6.10 -11.11
C LEU A 143 -7.04 4.79 -11.64
N GLY A 144 -6.78 3.82 -10.76
CA GLY A 144 -6.20 2.53 -11.16
C GLY A 144 -4.73 2.60 -11.55
N ASP A 145 -4.01 3.61 -11.08
CA ASP A 145 -2.57 3.73 -11.32
C ASP A 145 -1.76 2.66 -10.59
N TRP A 146 -2.31 2.01 -9.58
CA TRP A 146 -1.71 0.89 -8.86
C TRP A 146 -2.84 0.01 -8.30
N GLY A 147 -2.51 -1.18 -7.80
CA GLY A 147 -3.52 -2.15 -7.36
C GLY A 147 -4.32 -1.67 -6.17
N GLY A 148 -3.68 -1.53 -5.02
CA GLY A 148 -4.36 -1.13 -3.78
C GLY A 148 -3.82 -1.86 -2.57
N LEU A 149 -4.62 -1.87 -1.51
CA LEU A 149 -4.36 -2.68 -0.31
C LEU A 149 -5.28 -3.89 -0.32
N ILE A 150 -4.71 -5.09 -0.19
CA ILE A 150 -5.47 -6.33 -0.05
C ILE A 150 -5.14 -6.92 1.32
N ILE A 151 -6.14 -7.20 2.15
CA ILE A 151 -5.94 -7.75 3.49
C ILE A 151 -6.78 -9.01 3.63
N CYS A 152 -6.11 -10.14 3.76
CA CYS A 152 -6.73 -11.46 3.83
C CYS A 152 -6.57 -12.08 5.22
N GLY A 153 -7.68 -12.36 5.89
CA GLY A 153 -7.75 -12.93 7.23
C GLY A 153 -8.31 -14.35 7.28
N LYS A 154 -8.40 -14.87 8.51
CA LYS A 154 -8.86 -16.22 8.85
C LYS A 154 -10.31 -16.25 9.36
N ALA A 155 -11.06 -15.15 9.20
CA ALA A 155 -12.44 -15.05 9.68
C ALA A 155 -13.43 -15.80 8.77
N PRO A 156 -14.69 -15.98 9.22
CA PRO A 156 -15.70 -16.73 8.47
C PRO A 156 -15.95 -16.20 7.06
N HIS A 157 -16.18 -17.13 6.13
CA HIS A 157 -16.57 -16.90 4.75
C HIS A 157 -17.61 -17.97 4.39
N ASN A 158 -18.63 -17.65 3.59
CA ASN A 158 -19.72 -18.60 3.30
C ASN A 158 -19.31 -19.79 2.41
N ALA A 159 -18.23 -19.65 1.64
CA ALA A 159 -17.53 -20.74 0.96
C ALA A 159 -16.41 -21.44 1.78
N SER A 160 -16.29 -21.17 3.09
CA SER A 160 -15.20 -21.60 3.98
C SER A 160 -13.82 -20.97 3.67
N GLU A 161 -13.31 -21.15 2.45
CA GLU A 161 -12.06 -20.55 1.96
C GLU A 161 -12.23 -20.21 0.48
N ALA A 162 -11.73 -19.05 0.07
CA ALA A 162 -11.73 -18.60 -1.32
C ALA A 162 -10.37 -18.00 -1.71
N GLN A 163 -10.11 -17.98 -3.01
CA GLN A 163 -9.05 -17.16 -3.59
C GLN A 163 -9.55 -15.72 -3.63
N ILE A 164 -8.70 -14.77 -3.24
CA ILE A 164 -9.06 -13.36 -3.45
C ILE A 164 -9.08 -13.05 -4.95
N GLU A 165 -9.99 -12.20 -5.38
CA GLU A 165 -10.02 -11.67 -6.74
C GLU A 165 -8.80 -10.79 -7.05
N GLY A 166 -8.65 -10.37 -8.32
CA GLY A 166 -7.51 -9.57 -8.78
C GLY A 166 -6.30 -10.38 -9.24
N GLY A 167 -6.41 -11.72 -9.28
CA GLY A 167 -5.41 -12.64 -9.85
C GLY A 167 -4.23 -13.00 -8.95
N GLN A 168 -4.17 -12.46 -7.73
CA GLN A 168 -3.12 -12.75 -6.76
C GLN A 168 -3.23 -14.19 -6.26
N ARG A 169 -2.13 -14.71 -5.72
CA ARG A 169 -2.09 -16.08 -5.15
C ARG A 169 -2.86 -16.23 -3.83
N THR A 170 -3.25 -15.13 -3.21
CA THR A 170 -3.66 -15.10 -1.81
C THR A 170 -5.05 -15.69 -1.60
N LYS A 171 -5.19 -16.44 -0.52
CA LYS A 171 -6.47 -16.99 -0.05
C LYS A 171 -6.93 -16.31 1.23
N HIS A 172 -8.23 -16.25 1.42
CA HIS A 172 -8.89 -15.77 2.65
C HIS A 172 -9.98 -16.75 3.11
N GLY A 173 -10.44 -16.59 4.34
CA GLY A 173 -11.46 -17.45 4.94
C GLY A 173 -10.89 -18.42 5.97
N GLY A 174 -11.79 -18.90 6.81
CA GLY A 174 -11.52 -19.76 7.95
C GLY A 174 -12.69 -19.75 8.93
N ASN A 175 -12.42 -19.99 10.21
CA ASN A 175 -13.42 -20.03 11.27
C ASN A 175 -13.05 -19.16 12.48
N ASN A 176 -12.01 -18.34 12.37
CA ASN A 176 -11.54 -17.50 13.45
C ASN A 176 -12.09 -16.08 13.32
N ALA A 177 -13.29 -15.85 13.83
CA ALA A 177 -13.92 -14.53 13.85
C ALA A 177 -13.06 -13.44 14.54
N HIS A 178 -12.14 -13.83 15.41
CA HIS A 178 -11.26 -12.95 16.17
C HIS A 178 -9.84 -12.85 15.59
N ASP A 179 -9.66 -13.25 14.32
CA ASP A 179 -8.40 -13.07 13.61
C ASP A 179 -7.96 -11.59 13.59
N ASN A 180 -6.65 -11.36 13.59
CA ASN A 180 -6.08 -10.02 13.66
C ASN A 180 -4.99 -9.86 12.59
N SER A 181 -5.34 -9.12 11.53
CA SER A 181 -4.48 -8.76 10.41
C SER A 181 -3.71 -7.44 10.62
N GLY A 182 -3.90 -6.78 11.78
CA GLY A 182 -3.17 -5.59 12.19
C GLY A 182 -4.04 -4.35 12.43
N VAL A 183 -3.53 -3.19 12.02
CA VAL A 183 -4.12 -1.87 12.28
C VAL A 183 -4.00 -0.99 11.04
N LEU A 184 -5.13 -0.41 10.61
CA LEU A 184 -5.18 0.72 9.68
C LEU A 184 -5.85 1.88 10.40
N SER A 185 -5.07 2.91 10.75
CA SER A 185 -5.55 4.08 11.48
C SER A 185 -4.97 5.37 10.92
N TYR A 186 -5.79 6.36 10.59
CA TYR A 186 -5.37 7.60 9.91
C TYR A 186 -4.57 7.31 8.64
N VAL A 187 -5.19 6.53 7.75
CA VAL A 187 -4.62 6.08 6.47
C VAL A 187 -5.40 6.68 5.32
N ARG A 188 -4.69 7.09 4.26
CA ARG A 188 -5.27 7.50 2.98
C ARG A 188 -4.77 6.58 1.89
N VAL A 189 -5.67 6.05 1.07
CA VAL A 189 -5.38 5.26 -0.13
C VAL A 189 -5.93 6.03 -1.33
N GLU A 190 -5.06 6.39 -2.25
CA GLU A 190 -5.39 7.27 -3.38
C GLU A 190 -5.02 6.60 -4.71
N PHE A 191 -5.89 6.72 -5.71
CA PHE A 191 -5.60 6.30 -7.10
C PHE A 191 -5.32 4.80 -7.28
N ALA A 192 -5.80 3.97 -6.35
CA ALA A 192 -5.81 2.50 -6.45
C ALA A 192 -6.91 2.05 -7.45
N GLY A 193 -7.16 0.75 -7.59
CA GLY A 193 -8.23 0.25 -8.47
C GLY A 193 -7.74 -0.50 -9.72
N TYR A 194 -6.56 -1.13 -9.73
CA TYR A 194 -5.99 -1.62 -11.01
C TYR A 194 -6.88 -2.69 -11.65
N PRO A 195 -7.31 -2.53 -12.91
CA PRO A 195 -8.20 -3.47 -13.55
C PRO A 195 -7.43 -4.69 -14.08
N PHE A 196 -7.34 -5.74 -13.27
CA PHE A 196 -6.53 -6.93 -13.61
C PHE A 196 -7.14 -7.74 -14.76
N ALA A 197 -8.42 -8.04 -14.70
CA ALA A 197 -9.20 -8.60 -15.80
C ALA A 197 -10.65 -8.10 -15.71
N THR A 198 -11.46 -8.36 -16.73
CA THR A 198 -12.89 -8.03 -16.70
C THR A 198 -13.57 -8.74 -15.55
N ASP A 199 -14.27 -7.98 -14.70
CA ASP A 199 -15.00 -8.45 -13.52
C ASP A 199 -14.08 -9.14 -12.48
N GLN A 200 -12.81 -8.70 -12.42
CA GLN A 200 -11.77 -9.18 -11.49
C GLN A 200 -10.75 -8.07 -11.21
N GLU A 201 -11.25 -6.89 -10.92
CA GLU A 201 -10.44 -5.72 -10.62
C GLU A 201 -9.88 -5.77 -9.18
N ILE A 202 -8.91 -4.92 -8.85
CA ILE A 202 -8.38 -4.79 -7.49
C ILE A 202 -8.96 -3.51 -6.92
N ASN A 203 -9.59 -3.57 -5.75
CA ASN A 203 -10.24 -2.41 -5.14
C ASN A 203 -9.27 -1.40 -4.52
N GLY A 204 -9.82 -0.30 -4.02
CA GLY A 204 -9.07 0.64 -3.19
C GLY A 204 -8.51 -0.04 -1.94
N ILE A 205 -9.40 -0.63 -1.14
CA ILE A 205 -9.05 -1.54 -0.05
C ILE A 205 -9.95 -2.77 -0.12
N THR A 206 -9.35 -3.92 -0.43
CA THR A 206 -10.00 -5.23 -0.43
C THR A 206 -9.81 -5.90 0.93
N LEU A 207 -10.90 -6.33 1.56
CA LEU A 207 -10.93 -6.93 2.90
C LEU A 207 -11.48 -8.37 2.82
N GLY A 208 -10.62 -9.33 2.53
CA GLY A 208 -10.97 -10.74 2.46
C GLY A 208 -10.98 -11.40 3.84
N SER A 209 -12.16 -11.74 4.37
CA SER A 209 -12.34 -12.50 5.61
C SER A 209 -11.53 -11.95 6.79
N VAL A 210 -11.50 -10.64 6.95
CA VAL A 210 -10.77 -9.97 8.04
C VAL A 210 -11.56 -10.10 9.35
N GLY A 211 -10.87 -10.48 10.43
CA GLY A 211 -11.47 -10.71 11.75
C GLY A 211 -11.64 -9.44 12.58
N ASP A 212 -12.51 -9.51 13.59
CA ASP A 212 -12.85 -8.41 14.50
C ASP A 212 -11.73 -8.02 15.49
N GLY A 213 -10.65 -8.82 15.53
CA GLY A 213 -9.41 -8.47 16.22
C GLY A 213 -8.59 -7.43 15.47
N THR A 214 -8.89 -7.19 14.19
CA THR A 214 -8.26 -6.17 13.34
C THR A 214 -8.88 -4.80 13.60
N LYS A 215 -8.07 -3.75 13.67
CA LYS A 215 -8.54 -2.38 13.88
C LYS A 215 -8.47 -1.59 12.58
N ILE A 216 -9.62 -1.11 12.09
CA ILE A 216 -9.71 -0.21 10.93
C ILE A 216 -10.48 1.04 11.35
N ASP A 217 -9.80 2.18 11.43
CA ASP A 217 -10.44 3.44 11.79
C ASP A 217 -9.83 4.69 11.13
N HIS A 218 -10.62 5.71 10.81
CA HIS A 218 -10.11 6.94 10.17
C HIS A 218 -9.36 6.63 8.86
N VAL A 219 -10.01 5.91 7.96
CA VAL A 219 -9.43 5.51 6.67
C VAL A 219 -10.20 6.19 5.54
N GLN A 220 -9.46 6.75 4.59
CA GLN A 220 -10.02 7.36 3.39
C GLN A 220 -9.51 6.64 2.16
N VAL A 221 -10.43 6.30 1.25
CA VAL A 221 -10.12 5.87 -0.10
C VAL A 221 -10.56 6.97 -1.06
N SER A 222 -9.74 7.28 -2.06
CA SER A 222 -10.03 8.35 -3.02
C SER A 222 -9.59 8.01 -4.42
N TYR A 223 -10.44 8.33 -5.41
CA TYR A 223 -10.13 8.12 -6.82
C TYR A 223 -9.75 6.67 -7.13
N SER A 224 -10.40 5.70 -6.47
CA SER A 224 -10.31 4.28 -6.83
C SER A 224 -10.91 4.08 -8.21
N ASN A 225 -10.29 3.26 -9.07
CA ASN A 225 -10.86 2.89 -10.38
C ASN A 225 -11.86 1.72 -10.31
N ASP A 226 -12.15 1.32 -9.09
CA ASP A 226 -13.04 0.23 -8.74
C ASP A 226 -13.67 0.60 -7.39
N ASP A 227 -14.12 -0.37 -6.62
CA ASP A 227 -14.69 -0.11 -5.32
C ASP A 227 -13.74 0.63 -4.38
N SER A 228 -14.32 1.50 -3.55
CA SER A 228 -13.53 2.18 -2.54
C SER A 228 -13.16 1.22 -1.41
N PHE A 229 -14.14 0.51 -0.87
CA PHE A 229 -13.92 -0.56 0.10
C PHE A 229 -14.81 -1.74 -0.23
N GLU A 230 -14.23 -2.92 -0.25
CA GLU A 230 -14.98 -4.15 -0.47
C GLU A 230 -14.63 -5.21 0.57
N TRP A 231 -15.65 -5.86 1.10
CA TRP A 231 -15.53 -6.90 2.12
C TRP A 231 -16.00 -8.26 1.59
N PHE A 232 -15.06 -9.16 1.34
CA PHE A 232 -15.36 -10.56 1.01
C PHE A 232 -15.36 -11.43 2.27
N GLY A 233 -16.52 -11.57 2.91
CA GLY A 233 -16.65 -12.29 4.17
C GLY A 233 -15.99 -11.56 5.37
N GLY A 234 -15.96 -12.22 6.52
CA GLY A 234 -15.31 -11.72 7.73
C GLY A 234 -16.22 -10.98 8.71
N THR A 235 -15.60 -10.44 9.75
CA THR A 235 -16.28 -9.89 10.95
C THR A 235 -15.71 -8.55 11.40
N VAL A 236 -14.75 -7.99 10.67
CA VAL A 236 -14.06 -6.75 11.05
C VAL A 236 -15.04 -5.59 11.26
N ASN A 237 -14.80 -4.82 12.32
CA ASN A 237 -15.56 -3.61 12.61
C ASN A 237 -14.72 -2.38 12.25
N CYS A 238 -15.31 -1.47 11.47
CA CYS A 238 -14.65 -0.27 10.98
C CYS A 238 -15.33 1.00 11.51
N LYS A 239 -14.54 2.06 11.69
CA LYS A 239 -15.07 3.38 12.10
C LYS A 239 -14.46 4.52 11.30
N HIS A 240 -15.22 5.58 11.03
CA HIS A 240 -14.71 6.78 10.35
C HIS A 240 -14.10 6.44 8.97
N LEU A 241 -14.93 5.91 8.08
CA LEU A 241 -14.54 5.61 6.70
C LEU A 241 -14.97 6.73 5.76
N ILE A 242 -14.11 7.05 4.78
CA ILE A 242 -14.42 8.02 3.73
C ILE A 242 -14.19 7.37 2.36
N ALA A 243 -15.25 7.23 1.58
CA ALA A 243 -15.17 6.94 0.15
C ALA A 243 -15.36 8.26 -0.62
N TYR A 244 -14.35 8.64 -1.40
CA TYR A 244 -14.32 9.95 -2.07
C TYR A 244 -14.00 9.81 -3.54
N LYS A 245 -15.03 9.97 -4.37
CA LYS A 245 -14.92 9.98 -5.83
C LYS A 245 -14.28 8.71 -6.39
N GLY A 246 -14.72 7.55 -5.90
CA GLY A 246 -14.43 6.27 -6.55
C GLY A 246 -15.01 6.23 -7.97
N TRP A 247 -14.61 5.24 -8.75
CA TRP A 247 -15.17 4.98 -10.07
C TRP A 247 -16.44 4.18 -9.91
N ASP A 248 -16.34 3.01 -9.27
CA ASP A 248 -17.43 2.10 -8.99
C ASP A 248 -18.00 2.32 -7.58
N ASP A 249 -18.30 1.24 -6.86
CA ASP A 249 -19.08 1.29 -5.63
C ASP A 249 -18.27 1.81 -4.45
N ASP A 250 -18.96 2.42 -3.50
CA ASP A 250 -18.26 3.03 -2.36
C ASP A 250 -18.03 2.01 -1.23
N PHE A 251 -19.07 1.25 -0.87
CA PHE A 251 -19.01 0.19 0.13
C PHE A 251 -19.70 -1.07 -0.40
N ASP A 252 -18.92 -2.07 -0.80
CA ASP A 252 -19.45 -3.36 -1.26
C ASP A 252 -19.18 -4.48 -0.24
N THR A 253 -20.17 -5.33 0.00
CA THR A 253 -20.12 -6.38 1.01
C THR A 253 -20.64 -7.70 0.47
N ASP A 254 -19.82 -8.71 0.67
CA ASP A 254 -20.02 -9.99 0.03
C ASP A 254 -19.73 -11.18 0.95
N ASN A 255 -20.07 -12.36 0.45
CA ASN A 255 -19.57 -13.66 0.93
C ASN A 255 -19.67 -13.93 2.44
N GLY A 256 -20.74 -13.44 3.06
CA GLY A 256 -20.99 -13.67 4.48
C GLY A 256 -20.38 -12.63 5.40
N PHE A 257 -20.00 -11.45 4.90
CA PHE A 257 -19.50 -10.37 5.75
C PHE A 257 -20.56 -9.99 6.80
N SER A 258 -20.16 -10.00 8.05
CA SER A 258 -21.04 -9.80 9.22
C SER A 258 -20.49 -8.76 10.21
N GLY A 259 -19.53 -7.95 9.75
CA GLY A 259 -18.98 -6.84 10.50
C GLY A 259 -19.87 -5.60 10.47
N SER A 260 -19.33 -4.50 10.99
CA SER A 260 -20.03 -3.21 11.00
C SER A 260 -19.15 -2.05 10.57
N VAL A 261 -19.78 -1.03 9.99
CA VAL A 261 -19.15 0.26 9.68
C VAL A 261 -19.94 1.36 10.39
N GLN A 262 -19.27 2.12 11.26
CA GLN A 262 -19.88 3.25 11.96
C GLN A 262 -19.19 4.57 11.61
N TYR A 263 -19.97 5.61 11.30
CA TYR A 263 -19.48 6.92 10.84
C TYR A 263 -18.81 6.83 9.47
N GLY A 264 -19.62 6.74 8.42
CA GLY A 264 -19.15 6.75 7.03
C GLY A 264 -19.49 8.05 6.32
N LEU A 265 -18.62 8.48 5.41
CA LEU A 265 -18.89 9.55 4.46
C LEU A 265 -18.63 9.03 3.04
N ILE A 266 -19.66 9.13 2.20
CA ILE A 266 -19.58 8.88 0.77
C ILE A 266 -19.74 10.22 0.04
N VAL A 267 -18.82 10.52 -0.88
CA VAL A 267 -18.91 11.70 -1.75
C VAL A 267 -18.67 11.29 -3.19
N ARG A 268 -19.74 11.32 -4.00
CA ARG A 268 -19.71 10.96 -5.42
C ARG A 268 -19.42 12.16 -6.32
N ASP A 269 -18.72 11.93 -7.42
CA ASP A 269 -18.54 12.90 -8.51
C ASP A 269 -19.49 12.55 -9.66
N SER A 270 -20.25 13.51 -10.19
CA SER A 270 -21.20 13.26 -11.28
C SER A 270 -20.54 12.96 -12.63
N LYS A 271 -19.22 13.09 -12.71
CA LYS A 271 -18.44 12.81 -13.93
C LYS A 271 -17.75 11.44 -13.90
N LEU A 272 -17.87 10.70 -12.80
CA LEU A 272 -17.26 9.38 -12.61
C LEU A 272 -18.38 8.39 -12.33
N ALA A 273 -18.52 7.41 -13.20
CA ALA A 273 -19.45 6.30 -13.04
C ALA A 273 -18.96 5.13 -13.90
N ASP A 274 -19.03 3.93 -13.34
CA ASP A 274 -18.83 2.72 -14.11
C ASP A 274 -19.98 2.47 -15.11
N LYS A 275 -19.72 1.60 -16.09
CA LYS A 275 -20.70 1.15 -17.07
C LYS A 275 -21.82 0.33 -16.43
N SER A 276 -21.52 -0.45 -15.39
CA SER A 276 -22.48 -1.27 -14.64
C SER A 276 -23.49 -0.39 -13.86
N GLN A 277 -22.99 0.73 -13.33
CA GLN A 277 -23.57 1.83 -12.55
C GLN A 277 -22.53 2.19 -11.47
N SER A 278 -22.86 3.04 -10.49
CA SER A 278 -22.00 3.21 -9.31
C SER A 278 -22.87 3.53 -8.12
N ASN A 279 -22.89 2.63 -7.16
CA ASN A 279 -23.70 2.63 -5.98
C ASN A 279 -22.94 3.19 -4.78
N GLY A 280 -23.67 3.76 -3.84
CA GLY A 280 -23.10 4.03 -2.52
C GLY A 280 -22.90 2.75 -1.70
N PHE A 281 -23.72 1.74 -1.97
CA PHE A 281 -23.68 0.44 -1.32
C PHE A 281 -24.07 -0.63 -2.35
N GLU A 282 -23.25 -1.67 -2.43
CA GLU A 282 -23.60 -2.98 -3.00
C GLU A 282 -23.47 -4.04 -1.91
N SER A 283 -24.32 -5.05 -1.99
CA SER A 283 -24.38 -6.07 -0.95
C SER A 283 -25.03 -7.33 -1.46
N ASP A 284 -24.22 -8.36 -1.59
CA ASP A 284 -24.62 -9.69 -2.01
C ASP A 284 -24.25 -10.75 -0.97
N ASN A 285 -24.94 -11.90 -1.03
CA ASN A 285 -24.49 -13.05 -0.25
C ASN A 285 -23.33 -13.75 -0.95
N ASP A 286 -23.43 -13.91 -2.26
CA ASP A 286 -22.39 -14.36 -3.18
C ASP A 286 -22.87 -14.11 -4.61
N ALA A 287 -21.96 -14.15 -5.58
CA ALA A 287 -22.24 -13.92 -7.01
C ALA A 287 -23.34 -14.82 -7.61
N SER A 288 -23.70 -15.94 -6.98
CA SER A 288 -24.77 -16.82 -7.44
C SER A 288 -26.12 -16.57 -6.78
N GLY A 289 -26.20 -15.62 -5.83
CA GLY A 289 -27.37 -15.35 -5.01
C GLY A 289 -27.77 -16.54 -4.14
N SER A 290 -26.79 -17.33 -3.67
CA SER A 290 -27.08 -18.57 -2.96
C SER A 290 -27.57 -18.34 -1.52
N THR A 291 -28.06 -19.41 -0.89
CA THR A 291 -28.46 -19.45 0.52
C THR A 291 -27.32 -19.93 1.45
N ALA A 292 -26.06 -19.83 1.01
CA ALA A 292 -24.90 -20.25 1.79
C ALA A 292 -24.77 -19.46 3.11
N SER A 293 -24.29 -20.13 4.16
CA SER A 293 -24.09 -19.54 5.49
C SER A 293 -22.59 -19.40 5.81
N PRO A 294 -22.17 -18.38 6.58
CA PRO A 294 -22.99 -17.29 7.10
C PRO A 294 -23.54 -16.38 6.00
N TYR A 295 -24.71 -15.78 6.22
CA TYR A 295 -25.25 -14.80 5.29
C TYR A 295 -24.55 -13.45 5.45
N THR A 296 -24.37 -12.72 4.35
CA THR A 296 -23.99 -11.30 4.42
C THR A 296 -25.04 -10.55 5.25
N SER A 297 -24.58 -9.92 6.32
CA SER A 297 -25.40 -9.28 7.35
C SER A 297 -24.74 -8.00 7.87
N ALA A 298 -24.00 -7.33 6.98
CA ALA A 298 -23.28 -6.11 7.25
C ALA A 298 -24.16 -5.04 7.92
N THR A 299 -23.61 -4.35 8.92
CA THR A 299 -24.31 -3.27 9.60
C THR A 299 -23.63 -1.93 9.34
N PHE A 300 -24.33 -1.03 8.65
CA PHE A 300 -23.88 0.35 8.43
C PHE A 300 -24.66 1.31 9.35
N SER A 301 -23.96 2.20 10.06
CA SER A 301 -24.57 3.13 11.01
C SER A 301 -23.93 4.52 10.96
N ASN A 302 -24.76 5.56 11.06
CA ASN A 302 -24.32 6.96 10.97
C ASN A 302 -23.57 7.27 9.67
N ILE A 303 -24.14 6.87 8.53
CA ILE A 303 -23.56 7.13 7.20
C ILE A 303 -24.16 8.39 6.60
N THR A 304 -23.32 9.24 6.01
CA THR A 304 -23.73 10.36 5.16
C THR A 304 -23.29 10.09 3.74
N MET A 305 -24.22 10.18 2.78
CA MET A 305 -23.93 10.05 1.36
C MET A 305 -24.27 11.35 0.63
N VAL A 306 -23.35 11.84 -0.20
CA VAL A 306 -23.50 13.09 -0.94
C VAL A 306 -23.27 12.83 -2.44
N GLY A 307 -24.33 13.05 -3.23
CA GLY A 307 -24.27 13.04 -4.69
C GLY A 307 -24.55 11.67 -5.33
N PRO A 308 -24.20 11.51 -6.64
CA PRO A 308 -23.70 12.58 -7.49
C PRO A 308 -24.80 13.61 -7.74
N LYS A 309 -24.46 14.90 -7.65
CA LYS A 309 -25.39 15.97 -8.00
C LYS A 309 -25.67 15.86 -9.51
N ALA A 310 -26.91 15.63 -9.90
CA ALA A 310 -27.32 15.74 -11.29
C ALA A 310 -26.89 17.11 -11.83
N VAL A 311 -26.08 17.12 -12.88
CA VAL A 311 -25.80 18.32 -13.66
C VAL A 311 -26.85 18.38 -14.75
N ASP A 312 -27.72 19.39 -14.67
CA ASP A 312 -28.68 19.74 -15.74
C ASP A 312 -27.94 20.11 -17.04
#